data_AF-A0A679JKP4-F1
#
_entry.id   AF-A0A679JKP4-F1
#
_cell.length_a   1.000
_cell.length_b   1.000
_cell.length_c   1.000
_cell.angle_alpha   90.00
_cell.angle_beta   90.00
_cell.angle_gamma   90.00
#
_symmetry.space_group_name_H-M   'P 1'
#
loop_
_entity.id
_entity.type
_entity.pdbx_description
1 polymer ?
#
loop_
_entity_poly.entity_id
_entity_poly.type
_entity_poly.pdbx_seq_one_letter_code
_entity_poly.pdbx_strand_id
1 'polypeptide(L)'
;MTARIFKPAKTAMQSGEARTKEWVLEFGPASPRDIDPLMGWTSSRDMQSQVRLEFDTKEEAIAYATRAGLAYTLTEPKPRKPIRKAYADNFRYGRTTNWTH
;
A
#
# COMPACT_ATOMS: atom_id res chain seq x y z
N MET A 1 -3.03 15.94 12.41
CA MET A 1 -3.02 15.19 11.13
C MET A 1 -1.72 14.43 11.06
N THR A 2 -1.76 13.13 10.78
CA THR A 2 -0.58 12.26 10.75
C THR A 2 -0.39 11.74 9.34
N ALA A 3 0.81 11.86 8.78
CA ALA A 3 1.17 11.29 7.50
C ALA A 3 1.49 9.80 7.63
N ARG A 4 1.20 9.01 6.59
CA ARG A 4 1.57 7.60 6.53
C ARG A 4 2.61 7.42 5.44
N ILE A 5 3.74 6.83 5.79
CA ILE A 5 4.81 6.48 4.86
C ILE A 5 4.83 4.96 4.70
N PHE A 6 4.65 4.46 3.49
CA PHE A 6 4.58 3.02 3.21
C PHE A 6 4.94 2.69 1.76
N LYS A 7 5.22 1.41 1.46
CA LYS A 7 5.19 0.91 0.08
C LYS A 7 3.82 0.31 -0.23
N PRO A 8 3.17 0.68 -1.35
CA PRO A 8 1.88 0.10 -1.72
C PRO A 8 1.94 -1.42 -1.84
N ALA A 9 0.90 -2.09 -1.35
CA ALA A 9 0.76 -3.52 -1.55
C ALA A 9 0.27 -3.82 -2.97
N LYS A 10 0.67 -4.98 -3.51
CA LYS A 10 0.13 -5.49 -4.77
C LYS A 10 -1.38 -5.71 -4.62
N THR A 11 -2.17 -5.28 -5.61
CA THR A 11 -3.61 -5.57 -5.63
C THR A 11 -3.83 -7.09 -5.66
N ALA A 12 -4.86 -7.58 -4.97
CA ALA A 12 -5.15 -9.01 -4.93
C ALA A 12 -5.58 -9.55 -6.30
N MET A 13 -6.26 -8.72 -7.09
CA MET A 13 -6.87 -9.08 -8.38
C MET A 13 -5.91 -9.05 -9.57
N GLN A 14 -4.72 -8.44 -9.44
CA GLN A 14 -3.75 -8.33 -10.53
C GLN A 14 -2.40 -8.92 -10.13
N SER A 15 -1.63 -9.41 -11.11
CA SER A 15 -0.29 -9.98 -10.88
C SER A 15 0.85 -8.96 -10.91
N GLY A 16 0.64 -7.76 -11.46
CA GLY A 16 1.69 -6.76 -11.66
C GLY A 16 2.23 -6.14 -10.36
N GLU A 17 3.56 -6.04 -10.25
CA GLU A 17 4.28 -5.53 -9.07
C GLU A 17 4.92 -4.15 -9.30
N ALA A 18 4.69 -3.51 -10.45
CA ALA A 18 5.35 -2.25 -10.80
C ALA A 18 5.09 -1.14 -9.76
N ARG A 19 3.85 -1.03 -9.27
CA ARG A 19 3.40 0.00 -8.32
C ARG A 19 3.76 -0.27 -6.86
N THR A 20 4.50 -1.33 -6.55
CA THR A 20 4.92 -1.67 -5.17
C THR A 20 6.36 -1.28 -4.87
N LYS A 21 7.06 -0.67 -5.84
CA LYS A 21 8.49 -0.35 -5.74
C LYS A 21 8.75 0.96 -5.01
N GLU A 22 7.93 1.96 -5.28
CA GLU A 22 8.06 3.32 -4.74
C GLU A 22 7.56 3.41 -3.29
N TRP A 23 8.14 4.36 -2.56
CA TRP A 23 7.65 4.79 -1.26
C TRP A 23 6.60 5.87 -1.44
N VAL A 24 5.56 5.80 -0.63
CA VAL A 24 4.41 6.71 -0.73
C VAL A 24 4.18 7.37 0.61
N LEU A 25 4.01 8.69 0.57
CA LEU A 25 3.49 9.48 1.68
C LEU A 25 2.05 9.90 1.37
N GLU A 26 1.12 9.51 2.23
CA GLU A 26 -0.29 9.92 2.19
C GLU A 26 -0.66 10.65 3.47
N PHE A 27 -1.47 11.70 3.35
CA PHE A 27 -1.98 12.43 4.50
C PHE A 27 -3.21 11.72 5.08
N GLY A 28 -3.20 11.47 6.39
CA GLY A 28 -4.40 11.01 7.08
C GLY A 28 -5.51 12.08 7.04
N PRO A 29 -6.79 11.69 7.11
CA PRO A 29 -7.89 12.64 7.07
C PRO A 29 -7.85 13.59 8.27
N ALA A 30 -7.89 14.90 8.02
CA ALA A 30 -8.01 15.91 9.08
C ALA A 30 -9.46 16.11 9.54
N SER A 31 -10.41 15.91 8.62
CA SER A 31 -11.84 16.14 8.86
C SER A 31 -12.67 14.96 8.33
N PRO A 32 -13.79 14.63 8.99
CA PRO A 32 -14.74 13.65 8.46
C PRO A 32 -15.35 14.14 7.15
N ARG A 33 -15.85 13.18 6.36
CA ARG A 33 -16.55 13.45 5.10
C ARG A 33 -18.03 13.63 5.42
N ASP A 34 -18.65 14.64 4.80
CA ASP A 34 -20.06 14.98 4.99
C ASP A 34 -20.85 14.63 3.72
N ILE A 35 -22.12 14.24 3.86
CA ILE A 35 -23.01 14.00 2.72
C ILE A 35 -23.74 15.30 2.38
N ASP A 36 -23.64 15.75 1.13
CA ASP A 36 -24.38 16.90 0.65
C ASP A 36 -25.90 16.64 0.71
N PRO A 37 -26.70 17.52 1.33
CA PRO A 37 -28.13 17.28 1.57
C PRO A 37 -28.99 17.34 0.31
N LEU A 38 -28.52 17.94 -0.78
CA LEU A 38 -29.31 18.12 -2.00
C LEU A 38 -29.10 16.97 -2.99
N MET A 39 -27.83 16.67 -3.31
CA MET A 39 -27.43 15.70 -4.33
C MET A 39 -26.92 14.39 -3.75
N GLY A 40 -26.63 14.33 -2.44
CA GLY A 40 -26.10 13.13 -1.78
C GLY A 40 -24.61 12.86 -2.05
N TRP A 41 -23.86 13.85 -2.54
CA TRP A 41 -22.43 13.68 -2.84
C TRP A 41 -21.58 13.68 -1.57
N THR A 42 -20.48 12.92 -1.60
CA THR A 42 -19.48 12.97 -0.53
C THR A 42 -18.67 14.25 -0.64
N SER A 43 -18.92 15.18 0.28
CA SER A 43 -18.19 16.43 0.42
C SER A 43 -17.08 16.31 1.48
N SER A 44 -16.00 17.08 1.31
CA SER A 44 -14.91 17.16 2.27
C SER A 44 -14.33 18.57 2.27
N ARG A 45 -13.97 19.08 3.45
CA ARG A 45 -13.19 20.32 3.61
C ARG A 45 -11.68 20.07 3.65
N ASP A 46 -11.27 18.80 3.67
CA ASP A 46 -9.87 18.39 3.71
C ASP A 46 -9.30 18.19 2.30
N MET A 47 -8.50 19.17 1.86
CA MET A 47 -7.82 19.13 0.56
C MET A 47 -6.60 18.21 0.56
N GLN A 48 -5.94 18.02 1.70
CA GLN A 48 -4.70 17.25 1.77
C GLN A 48 -4.95 15.75 1.64
N SER A 49 -6.16 15.28 1.96
CA SER A 49 -6.59 13.90 1.78
C SER A 49 -6.48 13.36 0.34
N GLN A 50 -6.36 14.25 -0.65
CA GLN A 50 -6.20 13.90 -2.07
C GLN A 50 -4.73 13.84 -2.52
N VAL A 51 -3.81 14.32 -1.70
CA VAL A 51 -2.39 14.44 -2.05
C VAL A 51 -1.67 13.14 -1.74
N ARG A 52 -0.95 12.64 -2.74
CA ARG A 52 -0.07 11.49 -2.64
C ARG A 52 1.29 11.86 -3.22
N LEU A 53 2.34 11.62 -2.44
CA LEU A 53 3.71 11.92 -2.84
C LEU A 53 4.49 10.61 -2.97
N GLU A 54 5.21 10.46 -4.06
CA GLU A 54 6.01 9.28 -4.38
C GLU A 54 7.50 9.60 -4.23
N PHE A 55 8.25 8.65 -3.67
CA PHE A 55 9.67 8.77 -3.34
C PHE A 55 10.40 7.47 -3.70
N ASP A 56 11.68 7.58 -4.03
CA ASP A 56 12.52 6.43 -4.35
C ASP A 56 12.98 5.70 -3.08
N THR A 57 13.28 6.47 -2.02
CA THR A 57 13.82 5.94 -0.75
C THR A 57 12.93 6.24 0.46
N LYS A 58 13.08 5.46 1.53
CA LYS A 58 12.34 5.73 2.79
C LYS A 58 12.85 7.01 3.45
N GLU A 59 14.15 7.23 3.33
CA GLU A 59 14.87 8.34 3.94
C GLU A 59 14.38 9.67 3.37
N GLU A 60 14.15 9.76 2.06
CA GLU A 60 13.60 10.95 1.41
C GLU A 60 12.18 11.27 1.89
N ALA A 61 11.32 10.24 2.01
CA ALA A 61 9.97 10.43 2.52
C ALA A 61 9.97 10.92 3.98
N ILE A 62 10.85 10.36 4.81
CA ILE A 62 11.02 10.78 6.22
C ILE A 62 11.59 12.20 6.32
N ALA A 63 12.58 12.52 5.49
CA ALA A 63 13.20 13.85 5.44
C ALA A 63 12.17 14.91 5.02
N TYR A 64 11.33 14.61 4.03
CA TYR A 64 10.23 15.47 3.62
C TYR A 64 9.24 15.70 4.78
N ALA A 65 8.77 14.63 5.42
CA ALA A 65 7.82 14.74 6.54
C ALA A 65 8.40 15.56 7.69
N THR A 66 9.67 15.35 8.04
CA THR A 66 10.38 16.07 9.09
C THR A 66 10.54 17.56 8.74
N ARG A 67 10.95 17.87 7.51
CA ARG A 67 11.08 19.26 7.02
C ARG A 67 9.75 19.99 7.00
N ALA A 68 8.66 19.30 6.68
CA ALA A 68 7.30 19.85 6.67
C ALA A 68 6.67 19.93 8.07
N GLY A 69 7.35 19.45 9.13
CA GLY A 69 6.82 19.43 10.49
C GLY A 69 5.62 18.48 10.68
N LEU A 70 5.52 17.44 9.84
CA LEU A 70 4.42 16.48 9.86
C LEU A 70 4.76 15.30 10.78
N ALA A 71 3.84 14.98 11.71
CA ALA A 71 3.90 13.71 12.41
C ALA A 71 3.68 12.58 11.41
N TYR A 72 4.48 11.50 11.47
CA TYR A 72 4.37 10.40 10.51
C TYR A 72 4.40 9.01 11.17
N THR A 73 3.77 8.05 10.50
CA THR A 73 3.84 6.62 10.83
C THR A 73 4.50 5.87 9.67
N LEU A 74 5.58 5.15 9.96
CA LEU A 74 6.27 4.31 8.98
C LEU A 74 5.71 2.88 9.00
N THR A 75 5.30 2.36 7.84
CA THR A 75 4.95 0.95 7.64
C THR A 75 6.01 0.29 6.75
N GLU A 76 6.74 -0.68 7.29
CA GLU A 76 7.73 -1.41 6.51
C GLU A 76 7.07 -2.35 5.48
N PRO A 77 7.63 -2.45 4.26
CA PRO A 77 7.14 -3.38 3.26
C PRO A 77 7.32 -4.83 3.73
N LYS A 78 6.33 -5.68 3.45
CA LYS A 78 6.42 -7.12 3.66
C LYS A 78 6.71 -7.83 2.34
N PRO A 79 7.99 -8.09 1.97
CA PRO A 79 8.31 -8.72 0.71
C PRO A 79 7.77 -10.16 0.66
N ARG A 80 7.29 -10.58 -0.51
CA ARG A 80 6.92 -11.98 -0.75
C ARG A 80 8.19 -12.83 -0.72
N LYS A 81 8.18 -13.91 0.06
CA LYS A 81 9.25 -14.90 0.03
C LYS A 81 9.13 -15.73 -1.27
N PRO A 82 10.20 -15.89 -2.06
CA PRO A 82 10.17 -16.75 -3.22
C PRO A 82 9.94 -18.20 -2.78
N ILE A 83 8.96 -18.85 -3.39
CA ILE A 83 8.68 -20.27 -3.15
C ILE A 83 9.30 -21.04 -4.31
N ARG A 84 10.27 -21.90 -4.01
CA ARG A 84 10.84 -22.82 -4.99
C ARG A 84 9.77 -23.86 -5.33
N LYS A 85 9.46 -24.00 -6.62
CA LYS A 85 8.52 -24.99 -7.12
C LYS A 85 9.22 -25.74 -8.26
N ALA A 86 9.36 -27.05 -8.14
CA ALA A 86 9.76 -27.89 -9.26
C ALA A 86 8.54 -28.62 -9.81
N TYR A 87 8.45 -28.74 -11.14
CA TYR A 87 7.33 -29.45 -11.77
C TYR A 87 7.29 -30.94 -11.38
N ALA A 88 8.46 -31.55 -11.18
CA ALA A 88 8.59 -32.94 -10.71
C ALA A 88 7.97 -33.16 -9.32
N ASP A 89 7.96 -32.14 -8.44
CA ASP A 89 7.35 -32.23 -7.11
C ASP A 89 5.84 -32.48 -7.17
N ASN A 90 5.19 -32.12 -8.28
CA ASN A 90 3.77 -32.36 -8.47
C ASN A 90 3.41 -33.86 -8.45
N PHE A 91 4.35 -34.73 -8.86
CA PHE A 91 4.17 -36.18 -9.04
C PHE A 91 4.93 -37.04 -8.02
N ARG A 92 5.50 -36.42 -6.97
CA ARG A 92 6.27 -37.14 -5.96
C ARG A 92 5.40 -38.16 -5.22
N TYR A 93 5.91 -39.39 -5.08
CA TYR A 93 5.28 -40.43 -4.27
C TYR A 93 5.14 -39.98 -2.80
N GLY A 94 3.96 -40.21 -2.20
CA GLY A 94 3.66 -39.83 -0.80
C GLY A 94 3.21 -38.39 -0.58
N ARG A 95 2.83 -37.65 -1.64
CA ARG A 95 2.25 -36.30 -1.50
C ARG A 95 0.88 -36.36 -0.82
N THR A 96 0.68 -35.52 0.19
CA THR A 96 -0.57 -35.47 0.99
C THR A 96 -1.77 -34.89 0.22
N THR A 97 -1.53 -34.15 -0.86
CA THR A 97 -2.58 -33.51 -1.67
C THR A 97 -2.40 -33.87 -3.13
N ASN A 98 -3.45 -34.40 -3.77
CA ASN A 98 -3.44 -34.70 -5.20
C ASN A 98 -3.27 -33.41 -6.01
N TRP A 99 -2.58 -33.51 -7.14
CA TRP A 99 -2.37 -32.39 -8.07
C TRP A 99 -3.51 -32.21 -9.07
N THR A 100 -4.34 -33.24 -9.24
CA THR A 100 -5.49 -33.28 -10.14
C THR A 100 -6.67 -32.49 -9.59
N HIS A 101 -7.49 -31.98 -10.51
CA HIS A 101 -8.70 -31.18 -10.25
C HIS A 101 -9.73 -31.90 -9.37
#